data_AF-A0A382ZI17-F1
#
_entry.id   AF-A0A382ZI17-F1
#
_cell.length_a   1.000
_cell.length_b   1.000
_cell.length_c   1.000
_cell.angle_alpha   90.00
_cell.angle_beta   90.00
_cell.angle_gamma   90.00
#
_symmetry.space_group_name_H-M   'P 1'
#
loop_
_entity.id
_entity.type
_entity.pdbx_description
1 polymer ?
#
loop_
_entity_poly.entity_id
_entity_poly.type
_entity_poly.pdbx_seq_one_letter_code
_entity_poly.pdbx_strand_id
1 'polypeptide(L)'
;MRVVEEEVAELGDGMVLLQVEHLSIDAFIRTTFDEAAFHGTAELGNAVIALGTARVLDSRFEGLHQGDAVFGPVCAQEKVVLPGVMLQKIDDSQLPARCHLGVLGLTTGMTAYAG
;
A
#
# COMPACT_ATOMS: atom_id res chain seq x y z
N MET A 1 18.27 5.40 9.72
CA MET A 1 16.89 4.86 9.69
C MET A 1 16.41 4.76 11.12
N ARG A 2 15.25 5.34 11.43
CA ARG A 2 14.65 5.36 12.76
C ARG A 2 13.24 4.81 12.64
N VAL A 3 12.83 3.98 13.59
CA VAL A 3 11.43 3.58 13.78
C VAL A 3 10.78 4.60 14.71
N VAL A 4 9.56 5.01 14.40
CA VAL A 4 8.77 5.97 15.18
C VAL A 4 7.43 5.32 15.49
N GLU A 5 6.91 5.54 16.70
CA GLU A 5 5.58 5.11 17.11
C GLU A 5 4.66 6.33 17.12
N GLU A 6 3.51 6.20 16.47
CA GLU A 6 2.49 7.25 16.37
C GLU A 6 1.09 6.64 16.53
N GLU A 7 0.14 7.45 16.98
CA GLU A 7 -1.26 7.04 16.99
C GLU A 7 -1.82 7.00 15.58
N VAL A 8 -2.60 5.97 15.28
CA VAL A 8 -3.25 5.83 13.97
C VAL A 8 -4.34 6.90 13.85
N ALA A 9 -4.37 7.58 12.70
CA ALA A 9 -5.39 8.59 12.39
C ALA A 9 -6.82 8.04 12.56
N GLU A 10 -7.76 8.93 12.90
CA GLU A 10 -9.18 8.56 13.00
C GLU A 10 -9.74 8.12 11.64
N LEU A 11 -10.63 7.13 11.68
CA LEU A 11 -11.28 6.60 10.49
C LEU A 11 -12.43 7.52 10.05
N GLY A 12 -12.18 8.34 9.03
CA GLY A 12 -13.17 9.22 8.40
C GLY A 12 -14.03 8.54 7.32
N ASP A 13 -15.03 9.25 6.81
CA ASP A 13 -15.93 8.73 5.76
C ASP A 13 -15.18 8.47 4.45
N GLY A 14 -15.47 7.35 3.79
CA GLY A 14 -14.76 6.92 2.58
C GLY A 14 -13.32 6.41 2.82
N MET A 15 -12.87 6.37 4.09
CA MET A 15 -11.55 5.88 4.48
C MET A 15 -11.61 4.43 4.95
N VAL A 16 -10.45 3.77 4.93
CA VAL A 16 -10.26 2.37 5.31
C VAL A 16 -9.04 2.25 6.20
N LEU A 17 -9.20 1.61 7.37
CA LEU A 17 -8.11 1.26 8.26
C LEU A 17 -7.52 -0.09 7.83
N LEU A 18 -6.21 -0.11 7.64
CA LEU A 18 -5.48 -1.24 7.10
C LEU A 18 -4.40 -1.71 8.07
N GLN A 19 -4.19 -3.03 8.11
CA GLN A 19 -2.98 -3.68 8.63
C GLN A 19 -2.09 -4.04 7.46
N VAL A 20 -0.90 -3.45 7.38
CA VAL A 20 0.07 -3.77 6.33
C VAL A 20 0.64 -5.15 6.61
N GLU A 21 0.61 -6.03 5.60
CA GLU A 21 1.12 -7.41 5.70
C GLU A 21 2.46 -7.56 4.98
N HIS A 22 2.61 -6.93 3.80
CA HIS A 22 3.82 -7.00 2.99
C HIS A 22 4.04 -5.71 2.21
N LEU A 23 5.31 -5.36 2.01
CA LEU A 23 5.73 -4.21 1.21
C LEU A 23 6.47 -4.68 -0.04
N SER A 24 6.24 -3.98 -1.14
CA SER A 24 7.06 -4.07 -2.34
C SER A 24 8.31 -3.21 -2.16
N ILE A 25 9.45 -3.71 -2.63
CA ILE A 25 10.71 -2.98 -2.67
C ILE A 25 11.01 -2.65 -4.13
N ASP A 26 10.47 -1.54 -4.60
CA ASP A 26 10.56 -1.12 -5.99
C ASP A 26 11.66 -0.07 -6.21
N ALA A 27 12.28 -0.06 -7.39
CA ALA A 27 13.31 0.91 -7.75
C ALA A 27 12.81 2.37 -7.71
N PHE A 28 11.51 2.59 -7.91
CA PHE A 28 10.90 3.93 -7.85
C PHE A 28 11.03 4.56 -6.45
N ILE A 29 11.13 3.75 -5.39
CA ILE A 29 11.26 4.27 -4.02
C ILE A 29 12.49 5.18 -3.93
N ARG A 30 13.62 4.77 -4.52
CA ARG A 30 14.82 5.63 -4.59
C ARG A 30 14.41 6.96 -5.23
N THR A 31 13.78 6.95 -6.40
CA THR A 31 13.58 8.18 -7.16
C THR A 31 12.73 9.20 -6.41
N THR A 32 11.85 8.77 -5.49
CA THR A 32 11.12 9.68 -4.57
C THR A 32 12.01 10.48 -3.61
N PHE A 33 13.26 10.10 -3.40
CA PHE A 33 14.21 10.86 -2.56
C PHE A 33 14.88 12.02 -3.29
N ASP A 34 14.49 12.26 -4.55
CA ASP A 34 14.90 13.42 -5.32
C ASP A 34 13.80 14.49 -5.29
N GLU A 35 14.16 15.74 -5.01
CA GLU A 35 13.23 16.88 -5.03
C GLU A 35 12.72 17.18 -6.44
N ALA A 36 13.43 16.74 -7.48
CA ALA A 36 13.03 16.88 -8.88
C ALA A 36 12.20 15.69 -9.40
N ALA A 37 11.74 14.79 -8.53
CA ALA A 37 10.95 13.63 -8.93
C ALA A 37 9.59 14.04 -9.55
N PHE A 38 9.31 13.57 -10.76
CA PHE A 38 8.09 13.91 -11.50
C PHE A 38 6.81 13.29 -10.92
N HIS A 39 6.95 12.20 -10.17
CA HIS A 39 5.89 11.38 -9.59
C HIS A 39 5.67 11.64 -8.10
N GLY A 40 6.28 12.71 -7.57
CA GLY A 40 6.21 13.10 -6.17
C GLY A 40 7.49 12.76 -5.40
N THR A 41 7.80 13.61 -4.43
CA THR A 41 8.96 13.51 -3.56
C THR A 41 8.53 13.07 -2.17
N ALA A 42 9.29 12.17 -1.55
CA ALA A 42 9.09 11.77 -0.16
C ALA A 42 9.41 12.94 0.77
N GLU A 43 8.48 13.30 1.64
CA GLU A 43 8.70 14.36 2.63
C GLU A 43 9.50 13.84 3.82
N LEU A 44 10.40 14.69 4.33
CA LEU A 44 11.14 14.40 5.54
C LEU A 44 10.20 14.23 6.74
N GLY A 45 10.37 13.14 7.48
CA GLY A 45 9.55 12.81 8.64
C GLY A 45 8.41 11.83 8.34
N ASN A 46 8.03 11.66 7.08
CA ASN A 46 6.97 10.73 6.70
C ASN A 46 7.50 9.30 6.54
N ALA A 47 6.59 8.33 6.64
CA ALA A 47 6.89 6.93 6.32
C ALA A 47 7.39 6.81 4.87
N VAL A 48 8.36 5.91 4.65
CA VAL A 48 8.92 5.68 3.31
C VAL A 48 7.81 5.19 2.37
N ILE A 49 7.69 5.84 1.21
CA ILE A 49 6.70 5.49 0.20
C ILE A 49 6.97 4.07 -0.30
N ALA A 50 5.93 3.23 -0.30
CA ALA A 50 5.97 1.87 -0.79
C ALA A 50 4.57 1.41 -1.17
N LEU A 51 4.50 0.57 -2.21
CA LEU A 51 3.30 -0.21 -2.50
C LEU A 51 3.31 -1.47 -1.62
N GLY A 52 2.14 -2.06 -1.38
CA GLY A 52 2.06 -3.23 -0.52
C GLY A 52 0.71 -3.90 -0.53
N THR A 53 0.67 -5.08 0.09
CA THR A 53 -0.58 -5.78 0.41
C THR A 53 -0.94 -5.53 1.86
N ALA A 54 -2.22 -5.32 2.11
CA ALA A 54 -2.75 -5.10 3.46
C ALA A 54 -4.08 -5.82 3.67
N ARG A 55 -4.45 -5.97 4.94
CA ARG A 55 -5.74 -6.49 5.38
C ARG A 55 -6.60 -5.35 5.90
N VAL A 56 -7.86 -5.29 5.49
CA VAL A 56 -8.81 -4.34 6.04
C VAL A 56 -9.13 -4.69 7.49
N LEU A 57 -8.80 -3.78 8.41
CA LEU A 57 -9.19 -3.89 9.83
C LEU A 57 -10.56 -3.28 10.09
N ASP A 58 -10.87 -2.15 9.46
CA ASP A 58 -12.15 -1.45 9.53
C ASP A 58 -12.34 -0.57 8.28
N SER A 59 -13.59 -0.30 7.87
CA SER A 59 -13.89 0.41 6.62
C SER A 59 -15.14 1.28 6.73
N ARG A 60 -15.01 2.53 6.27
CA ARG A 60 -16.13 3.45 5.97
C ARG A 60 -16.27 3.72 4.48
N PHE A 61 -15.71 2.84 3.64
CA PHE A 61 -15.77 2.92 2.18
C PHE A 61 -16.68 1.82 1.63
N GLU A 62 -17.57 2.19 0.70
CA GLU A 62 -18.45 1.24 0.03
C GLU A 62 -17.63 0.31 -0.88
N GLY A 63 -17.72 -1.01 -0.66
CA GLY A 63 -17.07 -2.03 -1.48
C GLY A 63 -15.85 -2.72 -0.84
N LEU A 64 -15.37 -2.22 0.30
CA LEU A 64 -14.32 -2.87 1.11
C LEU A 64 -14.85 -3.18 2.51
N HIS A 65 -14.63 -4.42 2.96
CA HIS A 65 -15.10 -4.92 4.24
C HIS A 65 -13.93 -5.44 5.07
N GLN A 66 -14.12 -5.49 6.40
CA GLN A 66 -13.15 -6.10 7.31
C GLN A 66 -12.76 -7.51 6.85
N GLY A 67 -11.45 -7.79 6.83
CA GLY A 67 -10.89 -9.06 6.36
C GLY A 67 -10.54 -9.11 4.87
N ASP A 68 -10.98 -8.13 4.06
CA ASP A 68 -10.59 -8.08 2.65
C ASP A 68 -9.08 -7.86 2.50
N ALA A 69 -8.46 -8.60 1.58
CA ALA A 69 -7.09 -8.33 1.12
C ALA A 69 -7.13 -7.20 0.09
N VAL A 70 -6.18 -6.27 0.19
CA VAL A 70 -6.05 -5.14 -0.74
C VAL A 70 -4.61 -4.90 -1.14
N PHE A 71 -4.41 -4.30 -2.32
CA PHE A 71 -3.16 -3.73 -2.80
C PHE A 71 -3.28 -2.20 -2.86
N GLY A 72 -2.22 -1.49 -2.47
CA GLY A 72 -2.19 -0.03 -2.59
C GLY A 72 -0.90 0.62 -2.06
N PRO A 73 -0.84 1.96 -2.04
CA PRO A 73 0.31 2.73 -1.55
C PRO A 73 0.29 2.86 -0.03
N VAL A 74 0.60 1.76 0.66
CA VAL A 74 0.46 1.66 2.12
C VAL A 74 1.61 2.27 2.93
N CYS A 75 2.73 2.58 2.27
CA CYS A 75 3.97 3.07 2.87
C CYS A 75 4.57 2.11 3.91
N ALA A 76 5.81 2.38 4.33
CA ALA A 76 6.55 1.53 5.27
C ALA A 76 6.12 1.78 6.72
N GLN A 77 4.98 1.19 7.11
CA GLN A 77 4.37 1.29 8.44
C GLN A 77 3.49 0.06 8.72
N GLU A 78 3.11 -0.15 9.98
CA GLU A 78 2.31 -1.33 10.37
C GLU A 78 0.81 -1.15 10.08
N LYS A 79 0.29 0.06 10.30
CA LYS A 79 -1.12 0.40 10.08
C LYS A 79 -1.23 1.73 9.37
N VAL A 80 -2.27 1.87 8.57
CA VAL A 80 -2.53 3.11 7.82
C VAL A 80 -4.02 3.29 7.58
N VAL A 81 -4.47 4.54 7.54
CA VAL A 81 -5.80 4.91 7.08
C VAL A 81 -5.67 5.52 5.68
N LEU A 82 -6.33 4.93 4.68
CA LEU A 82 -6.28 5.38 3.29
C LEU A 82 -7.69 5.56 2.71
N PRO A 83 -7.88 6.45 1.73
CA PRO A 83 -9.11 6.51 0.96
C PRO A 83 -9.34 5.17 0.25
N GLY A 84 -10.53 4.58 0.38
CA GLY A 84 -10.81 3.27 -0.21
C GLY A 84 -10.69 3.24 -1.74
N VAL A 85 -10.90 4.38 -2.40
CA VAL A 85 -10.69 4.56 -3.85
C VAL A 85 -9.25 4.34 -4.32
N MET A 86 -8.27 4.40 -3.42
CA MET A 86 -6.86 4.16 -3.73
C MET A 86 -6.47 2.68 -3.62
N LEU A 87 -7.41 1.82 -3.20
CA LEU A 87 -7.15 0.43 -2.88
C LEU A 87 -7.77 -0.48 -3.94
N GLN A 88 -7.00 -1.46 -4.37
CA GLN A 88 -7.49 -2.52 -5.23
C GLN A 88 -7.75 -3.77 -4.38
N LYS A 89 -8.99 -4.25 -4.37
CA LYS A 89 -9.32 -5.53 -3.71
C LYS A 89 -8.61 -6.68 -4.41
N ILE A 90 -8.06 -7.59 -3.61
CA ILE A 90 -7.38 -8.80 -4.05
C ILE A 90 -8.26 -10.00 -3.73
N ASP A 91 -8.38 -10.94 -4.68
CA ASP A 91 -8.84 -12.29 -4.38
C ASP A 91 -7.64 -13.15 -3.96
N ASP A 92 -7.58 -13.48 -2.67
CA ASP A 92 -6.55 -14.33 -2.09
C ASP A 92 -7.02 -15.77 -1.78
N SER A 93 -8.17 -16.18 -2.36
CA SER A 93 -8.75 -17.51 -2.13
C SER A 93 -7.94 -18.66 -2.75
N GLN A 94 -7.28 -18.40 -3.88
CA GLN A 94 -6.50 -19.38 -4.64
C GLN A 94 -4.99 -19.25 -4.41
N LEU A 95 -4.51 -18.02 -4.23
CA LEU A 95 -3.10 -17.70 -4.09
C LEU A 95 -2.91 -16.65 -2.97
N PRO A 96 -1.81 -16.73 -2.19
CA PRO A 96 -1.54 -15.74 -1.16
C PRO A 96 -1.51 -14.31 -1.71
N ALA A 97 -2.07 -13.34 -0.99
CA ALA A 97 -2.13 -11.94 -1.41
C ALA A 97 -0.77 -11.40 -1.88
N ARG A 98 0.34 -11.76 -1.20
CA ARG A 98 1.72 -11.36 -1.56
C ARG A 98 2.12 -11.68 -3.01
N CYS A 99 1.47 -12.63 -3.68
CA CYS A 99 1.73 -12.92 -5.10
C CYS A 99 1.42 -11.72 -6.01
N HIS A 100 0.55 -10.81 -5.56
CA HIS A 100 0.23 -9.54 -6.23
C HIS A 100 1.32 -8.47 -6.10
N LEU A 101 2.40 -8.74 -5.36
CA LEU A 101 3.62 -7.90 -5.37
C LEU A 101 4.64 -8.37 -6.41
N GLY A 102 4.49 -9.59 -6.92
CA GLY A 102 5.44 -10.22 -7.84
C GLY A 102 4.78 -10.64 -9.14
N VAL A 103 4.62 -11.96 -9.32
CA VAL A 103 4.16 -12.57 -10.58
C VAL A 103 2.76 -12.11 -11.04
N LEU A 104 1.86 -11.78 -10.10
CA LEU A 104 0.53 -11.24 -10.42
C LEU A 104 0.47 -9.71 -10.32
N GLY A 105 1.57 -9.08 -9.90
CA GLY A 105 1.63 -7.66 -9.60
C GLY A 105 1.88 -6.79 -10.82
N LEU A 106 1.46 -5.53 -10.72
CA LEU A 106 1.68 -4.53 -11.76
C LEU A 106 3.16 -4.27 -11.99
N THR A 107 3.93 -4.02 -10.92
CA THR A 107 5.32 -3.52 -11.01
C THR A 107 6.32 -4.55 -11.53
N THR A 108 6.05 -5.84 -11.32
CA THR A 108 6.99 -6.92 -11.67
C THR A 108 6.41 -7.85 -12.72
N GLY A 109 5.30 -8.55 -12.41
CA GLY A 109 4.74 -9.56 -13.29
C GLY A 109 4.20 -9.00 -14.60
N MET A 110 3.35 -7.98 -14.52
CA MET A 110 2.75 -7.37 -15.72
C MET A 110 3.80 -6.66 -16.58
N THR A 111 4.74 -5.93 -15.97
CA THR A 111 5.85 -5.32 -16.70
C THR A 111 6.71 -6.37 -17.41
N ALA A 112 7.07 -7.47 -16.73
CA ALA A 112 7.86 -8.54 -17.35
C ALA A 112 7.11 -9.25 -18.50
N TYR A 113 5.78 -9.32 -18.44
CA TYR A 113 4.95 -9.91 -19.48
C TYR A 113 4.78 -9.00 -20.71
N ALA A 114 4.52 -7.71 -20.48
CA ALA A 114 4.18 -6.78 -21.55
C ALA A 114 5.40 -6.14 -22.25
N GLY A 115 6.50 -5.92 -21.51
CA GLY A 115 7.67 -5.17 -21.97
C GLY A 115 7.55 -3.68 -21.68
#